data_AF-A0A969GTV1-F1
#
_entry.id   AF-A0A969GTV1-F1
#
_cell.length_a   1.000
_cell.length_b   1.000
_cell.length_c   1.000
_cell.angle_alpha   90.00
_cell.angle_beta   90.00
_cell.angle_gamma   90.00
#
_symmetry.space_group_name_H-M   'P 1'
#
loop_
_entity.id
_entity.type
_entity.pdbx_description
1 polymer ?
#
loop_
_entity_poly.entity_id
_entity_poly.type
_entity_poly.pdbx_seq_one_letter_code
_entity_poly.pdbx_strand_id
1 'polypeptide(L)'
;MRIAYLTGMYPRATDTFIQREVFALREQGLEIFTFAVRRPGDEHIVGQEQQAERDRTFYILPTSLIALVLAHWALLRRSPKRYLQAIQLAWKTAQPGWRGGLYQLFYFIEAGILAQQLQDQHISHLHNHIADSAGTVAMVASALADVPFSFTLHGPYIFFEPYRWRLDEKIRRSQFVCCISHFCRSQAMIFAPLEKWRDLHIVHCGVDPALFQPVVHQGRGQRLLFTGRLATVKG
;
A
#
# COMPACT_ATOMS: atom_id res chain seq x y z
N MET A 1 -10.53 12.50 -11.48
CA MET A 1 -9.49 12.52 -10.42
C MET A 1 -8.68 11.24 -10.59
N ARG A 2 -7.35 11.33 -10.72
CA ARG A 2 -6.48 10.16 -10.99
C ARG A 2 -5.85 9.69 -9.69
N ILE A 3 -6.07 8.43 -9.33
CA ILE A 3 -5.62 7.88 -8.04
C ILE A 3 -4.65 6.73 -8.31
N ALA A 4 -3.47 6.78 -7.70
CA ALA A 4 -2.53 5.67 -7.72
C ALA A 4 -2.78 4.76 -6.50
N TYR A 5 -2.98 3.47 -6.74
CA TYR A 5 -3.03 2.44 -5.70
C TYR A 5 -1.68 1.73 -5.64
N LEU A 6 -0.99 1.80 -4.49
CA LEU A 6 0.32 1.16 -4.28
C LEU A 6 0.22 -0.04 -3.34
N THR A 7 0.94 -1.10 -3.68
CA THR A 7 1.17 -2.26 -2.82
C THR A 7 2.63 -2.70 -2.89
N GLY A 8 3.08 -3.55 -1.95
CA GLY A 8 4.40 -4.19 -2.05
C GLY A 8 4.49 -5.20 -3.19
N MET A 9 3.43 -5.98 -3.41
CA MET A 9 3.33 -6.97 -4.47
C MET A 9 1.86 -7.19 -4.80
N TYR A 10 1.51 -7.16 -6.07
CA TYR A 10 0.13 -7.25 -6.54
C TYR A 10 0.06 -7.59 -8.04
N PRO A 11 -0.97 -8.31 -8.51
CA PRO A 11 -2.04 -8.94 -7.74
C PRO A 11 -1.66 -10.34 -7.25
N ARG A 12 -1.91 -10.64 -5.97
CA ARG A 12 -1.84 -12.02 -5.44
C ARG A 12 -3.24 -12.55 -5.16
N ALA A 13 -3.38 -13.88 -5.13
CA ALA A 13 -4.61 -14.56 -4.74
C ALA A 13 -5.15 -14.14 -3.35
N THR A 14 -4.30 -13.61 -2.45
CA THR A 14 -4.71 -13.11 -1.13
C THR A 14 -5.12 -11.64 -1.12
N ASP A 15 -4.87 -10.90 -2.21
CA ASP A 15 -5.15 -9.46 -2.32
C ASP A 15 -6.58 -9.19 -2.82
N THR A 16 -7.50 -10.12 -2.62
CA THR A 16 -8.88 -10.05 -3.14
C THR A 16 -9.61 -8.79 -2.70
N PHE A 17 -9.33 -8.28 -1.50
CA PHE A 17 -9.95 -7.06 -1.00
C PHE A 17 -9.45 -5.81 -1.77
N ILE A 18 -8.16 -5.73 -2.12
CA ILE A 18 -7.62 -4.65 -2.96
C ILE A 18 -8.19 -4.75 -4.37
N GLN A 19 -8.23 -5.95 -4.93
CA GLN A 19 -8.77 -6.17 -6.28
C GLN A 19 -10.24 -5.72 -6.37
N ARG A 20 -11.08 -6.15 -5.42
CA ARG A 20 -12.49 -5.73 -5.35
C ARG A 20 -12.66 -4.23 -5.19
N GLU A 21 -11.84 -3.59 -4.35
CA GLU A 21 -11.88 -2.15 -4.16
C GLU A 21 -11.52 -1.40 -5.45
N VAL A 22 -10.39 -1.76 -6.07
CA VAL A 22 -9.94 -1.18 -7.35
C VAL A 22 -11.01 -1.36 -8.43
N PHE A 23 -11.58 -2.56 -8.54
CA PHE A 23 -12.65 -2.85 -9.51
C PHE A 23 -13.89 -2.00 -9.25
N ALA A 24 -14.42 -1.99 -8.02
CA ALA A 24 -15.63 -1.24 -7.68
C ALA A 24 -15.45 0.28 -7.87
N LEU A 25 -14.27 0.83 -7.56
CA LEU A 25 -13.98 2.26 -7.80
C LEU A 25 -13.91 2.59 -9.29
N ARG A 26 -13.34 1.69 -10.11
CA ARG A 26 -13.34 1.85 -11.57
C ARG A 26 -14.75 1.77 -12.16
N GLU A 27 -15.59 0.86 -11.67
CA GLU A 27 -17.01 0.77 -12.07
C GLU A 27 -17.80 2.04 -11.72
N GLN A 28 -17.44 2.71 -10.62
CA GLN A 28 -17.99 4.02 -10.26
C GLN A 28 -17.42 5.19 -11.08
N GLY A 29 -16.58 4.91 -12.08
CA GLY A 29 -16.03 5.91 -12.99
C GLY A 29 -14.76 6.62 -12.50
N LEU A 30 -14.11 6.13 -11.44
CA LEU A 30 -12.83 6.69 -10.98
C LEU A 30 -11.66 6.13 -11.79
N GLU A 31 -10.67 6.99 -12.06
CA GLU A 31 -9.45 6.62 -12.76
C GLU A 31 -8.41 6.05 -11.78
N ILE A 32 -8.44 4.73 -11.57
CA ILE A 32 -7.54 4.02 -10.67
C ILE A 32 -6.37 3.38 -11.43
N PHE A 33 -5.15 3.85 -11.14
CA PHE A 33 -3.89 3.32 -11.65
C PHE A 33 -3.26 2.43 -10.59
N THR A 34 -2.94 1.19 -10.93
CA THR A 34 -2.33 0.25 -9.99
C THR A 34 -0.81 0.23 -10.14
N PHE A 35 -0.14 0.29 -9.00
CA PHE A 35 1.30 0.27 -8.83
C PHE A 35 1.67 -0.81 -7.81
N ALA A 36 2.78 -1.50 -8.05
CA ALA A 36 3.35 -2.41 -7.08
C ALA A 36 4.88 -2.31 -7.06
N VAL A 37 5.48 -2.49 -5.88
CA VAL A 37 6.95 -2.51 -5.78
C VAL A 37 7.50 -3.70 -6.56
N ARG A 38 6.90 -4.89 -6.45
CA ARG A 38 7.35 -6.11 -7.14
C ARG A 38 6.24 -6.78 -7.92
N ARG A 39 6.62 -7.33 -9.08
CA ARG A 39 5.76 -8.22 -9.87
C ARG A 39 5.61 -9.58 -9.19
N PRO A 40 4.39 -10.12 -9.01
CA PRO A 40 4.19 -11.48 -8.52
C PRO A 40 4.54 -12.51 -9.60
N GLY A 41 5.01 -13.68 -9.17
CA GLY A 41 5.20 -14.85 -10.03
C GLY A 41 3.88 -15.46 -10.50
N ASP A 42 3.96 -16.41 -11.44
CA ASP A 42 2.79 -17.07 -12.05
C ASP A 42 1.97 -17.89 -11.03
N GLU A 43 2.60 -18.36 -9.95
CA GLU A 43 1.96 -19.11 -8.86
C GLU A 43 0.87 -18.32 -8.12
N HIS A 44 0.86 -17.00 -8.27
CA HIS A 44 -0.12 -16.12 -7.65
C HIS A 44 -1.32 -15.81 -8.56
N ILE A 45 -1.28 -16.23 -9.82
CA ILE A 45 -2.27 -15.89 -10.84
C ILE A 45 -3.22 -17.07 -11.02
N VAL A 46 -4.35 -16.97 -10.32
CA VAL A 46 -5.36 -18.05 -10.24
C VAL A 46 -6.47 -17.95 -11.29
N GLY A 47 -6.49 -16.88 -12.09
CA GLY A 47 -7.56 -16.62 -13.06
C GLY A 47 -7.27 -15.43 -13.98
N GLN A 48 -8.15 -15.24 -14.97
CA GLN A 48 -8.02 -14.20 -16.00
C GLN A 48 -8.09 -12.79 -15.41
N GLU A 49 -8.86 -12.58 -14.35
CA GLU A 49 -8.96 -11.29 -13.68
C GLU A 49 -7.62 -10.86 -13.08
N GLN A 50 -6.94 -11.77 -12.37
CA GLN A 50 -5.61 -11.51 -11.80
C GLN A 50 -4.58 -11.29 -12.91
N GLN A 51 -4.68 -12.01 -14.03
CA GLN A 51 -3.80 -11.82 -15.17
C GLN A 51 -3.99 -10.42 -15.79
N ALA A 52 -5.24 -10.02 -16.05
CA ALA A 52 -5.54 -8.71 -16.62
C ALA A 52 -5.07 -7.57 -15.69
N GLU A 53 -5.23 -7.74 -14.38
CA GLU A 53 -4.77 -6.75 -13.42
C GLU A 53 -3.23 -6.71 -13.30
N ARG A 54 -2.57 -7.87 -13.38
CA ARG A 54 -1.10 -7.95 -13.47
C ARG A 54 -0.57 -7.18 -14.68
N ASP A 55 -1.22 -7.33 -15.83
CA ASP A 55 -0.77 -6.68 -17.06
C ASP A 55 -1.04 -5.16 -17.09
N ARG A 56 -2.02 -4.69 -16.30
CA ARG A 56 -2.33 -3.26 -16.14
C ARG A 56 -1.51 -2.57 -15.05
N THR A 57 -0.95 -3.32 -14.12
CA THR A 57 -0.20 -2.79 -12.97
C THR A 57 1.19 -2.34 -13.42
N PHE A 58 1.59 -1.12 -13.04
CA PHE A 58 2.97 -0.68 -13.19
C PHE A 58 3.84 -1.23 -12.06
N TYR A 59 4.96 -1.87 -12.42
CA TYR A 59 5.91 -2.45 -11.48
C TYR A 59 7.16 -1.59 -11.33
N ILE A 60 7.50 -1.22 -10.10
CA ILE A 60 8.73 -0.46 -9.81
C ILE A 60 9.96 -1.35 -10.02
N LEU A 61 9.88 -2.63 -9.62
CA LEU A 61 10.95 -3.61 -9.79
C LEU A 61 10.47 -4.82 -10.65
N PRO A 62 11.36 -5.38 -11.49
CA PRO A 62 12.74 -4.94 -11.73
C PRO A 62 12.81 -3.65 -12.56
N THR A 63 13.87 -2.88 -12.38
CA THR A 63 14.15 -1.65 -13.15
C THR A 63 15.59 -1.63 -13.63
N SER A 64 15.86 -0.89 -14.72
CA SER A 64 17.22 -0.69 -15.20
C SER A 64 17.91 0.44 -14.45
N LEU A 65 19.24 0.34 -14.27
CA LEU A 65 20.04 1.41 -13.65
C LEU A 65 19.90 2.74 -14.39
N ILE A 66 19.75 2.70 -15.72
CA ILE A 66 19.57 3.90 -16.55
C ILE A 66 18.23 4.56 -16.21
N ALA A 67 17.13 3.80 -16.19
CA ALA A 67 15.81 4.34 -15.84
C ALA A 67 15.79 4.96 -14.44
N LEU A 68 16.44 4.29 -13.48
CA LEU A 68 16.61 4.79 -12.12
C LEU A 68 17.34 6.14 -12.09
N VAL A 69 18.52 6.23 -12.71
CA VAL A 69 19.32 7.46 -12.74
C VAL A 69 18.56 8.60 -13.41
N LEU A 70 17.89 8.32 -14.54
CA LEU A 70 17.09 9.30 -15.25
C LEU A 70 15.90 9.80 -14.41
N ALA A 71 15.21 8.91 -13.70
CA ALA A 71 14.11 9.26 -12.81
C ALA A 71 14.58 10.23 -11.71
N HIS A 72 15.66 9.87 -11.01
CA HIS A 72 16.21 10.70 -9.93
C HIS A 72 16.77 12.03 -10.44
N TRP A 73 17.44 12.02 -11.59
CA TRP A 73 17.93 13.25 -12.23
C TRP A 73 16.78 14.19 -12.61
N ALA A 74 15.71 13.66 -13.20
CA ALA A 74 14.54 14.44 -13.55
C ALA A 74 13.88 15.09 -12.31
N LEU A 75 13.73 14.32 -11.22
CA LEU A 75 13.17 14.81 -9.96
C LEU A 75 14.05 15.88 -9.31
N LEU A 76 15.36 15.65 -9.25
CA LEU A 76 16.33 16.61 -8.71
C LEU A 76 16.30 17.92 -9.50
N ARG A 77 16.33 17.85 -10.83
CA ARG A 77 16.29 19.03 -11.71
C ARG A 77 14.97 19.79 -11.59
N ARG A 78 13.84 19.07 -11.45
CA ARG A 78 12.50 19.68 -11.36
C ARG A 78 12.31 20.44 -10.04
N SER A 79 12.75 19.87 -8.92
CA SER A 79 12.67 20.54 -7.62
C SER A 79 13.76 20.07 -6.66
N PRO A 80 14.93 20.73 -6.64
CA PRO A 80 16.02 20.38 -5.73
C PRO A 80 15.60 20.42 -4.26
N LYS A 81 14.75 21.38 -3.88
CA LYS A 81 14.23 21.53 -2.52
C LYS A 81 13.44 20.28 -2.10
N ARG A 82 12.49 19.82 -2.91
CA ARG A 82 11.68 18.62 -2.60
C ARG A 82 12.55 17.36 -2.56
N TYR A 83 13.50 17.25 -3.48
CA TYR A 83 14.44 16.14 -3.50
C TYR A 83 15.27 16.06 -2.20
N LEU A 84 15.84 17.18 -1.74
CA LEU A 84 16.57 17.24 -0.48
C LEU A 84 15.68 16.98 0.74
N GLN A 85 14.43 17.48 0.73
CA GLN A 85 13.45 17.18 1.78
C GLN A 85 13.10 15.69 1.83
N ALA A 86 12.99 15.02 0.68
CA ALA A 86 12.74 13.59 0.60
C ALA A 86 13.94 12.76 1.09
N ILE A 87 15.18 13.18 0.80
CA ILE A 87 16.39 12.57 1.39
C ILE A 87 16.37 12.73 2.92
N GLN A 88 16.06 13.93 3.42
CA GLN A 88 15.99 14.19 4.85
C GLN A 88 14.89 13.34 5.52
N LEU A 89 13.73 13.22 4.88
CA LEU A 89 12.64 12.37 5.33
C LEU A 89 13.09 10.91 5.40
N ALA A 90 13.66 10.40 4.31
CA ALA A 90 14.18 9.05 4.25
C ALA A 90 15.15 8.80 5.41
N TRP A 91 16.17 9.65 5.58
CA TRP A 91 17.15 9.56 6.67
C TRP A 91 16.50 9.56 8.06
N LYS A 92 15.55 10.47 8.33
CA LYS A 92 14.86 10.55 9.63
C LYS A 92 14.00 9.34 9.94
N THR A 93 13.57 8.61 8.91
CA THR A 93 12.73 7.40 9.04
C THR A 93 13.52 6.10 8.97
N ALA A 94 14.84 6.17 8.72
CA ALA A 94 15.71 5.01 8.72
C ALA A 94 15.72 4.33 10.10
N GLN A 95 15.77 2.99 10.07
CA GLN A 95 16.02 2.23 11.30
C GLN A 95 17.47 2.42 11.77
N PRO A 96 17.76 2.30 13.08
CA PRO A 96 19.12 2.39 13.58
C PRO A 96 20.05 1.35 12.92
N GLY A 97 21.30 1.74 12.72
CA GLY A 97 22.36 0.88 12.17
C GLY A 97 22.47 0.90 10.65
N TRP A 98 23.59 0.38 10.14
CA TRP A 98 23.95 0.45 8.71
C TRP A 98 22.93 -0.23 7.80
N ARG A 99 22.32 -1.35 8.24
CA ARG A 99 21.27 -2.05 7.48
C ARG A 99 20.03 -1.19 7.30
N GLY A 100 19.63 -0.46 8.34
CA GLY A 100 18.49 0.45 8.27
C GLY A 100 18.71 1.56 7.26
N GLY A 101 19.90 2.16 7.25
CA GLY A 101 20.30 3.14 6.24
C GLY A 101 20.30 2.56 4.81
N LEU A 102 20.81 1.34 4.63
CA LEU A 102 20.85 0.68 3.33
C LEU A 102 19.44 0.37 2.79
N TYR A 103 18.55 -0.19 3.61
CA TYR A 103 17.15 -0.41 3.20
C TYR A 103 16.44 0.91 2.88
N GLN A 104 16.71 1.95 3.66
CA GLN A 104 16.11 3.25 3.43
C GLN A 104 16.59 3.89 2.12
N LEU A 105 17.85 3.67 1.74
CA LEU A 105 18.36 4.04 0.43
C LEU A 105 17.60 3.32 -0.69
N PHE A 106 17.35 2.02 -0.55
CA PHE A 106 16.53 1.28 -1.53
C PHE A 106 15.10 1.83 -1.61
N TYR A 107 14.45 2.12 -0.48
CA TYR A 107 13.12 2.73 -0.49
C TYR A 107 13.10 4.11 -1.13
N PHE A 108 14.15 4.92 -0.92
CA PHE A 108 14.28 6.22 -1.57
C PHE A 108 14.43 6.09 -3.10
N ILE A 109 15.22 5.10 -3.53
CA ILE A 109 15.42 4.79 -4.94
C ILE A 109 14.11 4.33 -5.61
N GLU A 110 13.40 3.38 -4.98
CA GLU A 110 12.10 2.90 -5.45
C GLU A 110 11.06 4.03 -5.48
N ALA A 111 11.08 4.91 -4.48
CA ALA A 111 10.20 6.06 -4.40
C ALA A 111 10.45 7.10 -5.52
N GLY A 112 11.68 7.22 -6.02
CA GLY A 112 11.98 8.08 -7.16
C GLY A 112 11.29 7.64 -8.44
N ILE A 113 11.30 6.34 -8.72
CA ILE A 113 10.61 5.77 -9.89
C ILE A 113 9.10 5.98 -9.76
N LEU A 114 8.54 5.68 -8.58
CA LEU A 114 7.12 5.92 -8.32
C LEU A 114 6.78 7.41 -8.48
N ALA A 115 7.54 8.32 -7.87
CA ALA A 115 7.29 9.75 -7.93
C ALA A 115 7.33 10.31 -9.36
N GLN A 116 8.23 9.83 -10.21
CA GLN A 116 8.24 10.18 -11.62
C GLN A 116 6.95 9.72 -12.30
N GLN A 117 6.52 8.47 -12.09
CA GLN A 117 5.27 7.97 -12.66
C GLN A 117 4.04 8.73 -12.16
N LEU A 118 4.00 9.10 -10.88
CA LEU A 118 2.91 9.94 -10.34
C LEU A 118 2.82 11.27 -11.06
N GLN A 119 3.96 11.89 -11.39
CA GLN A 119 4.02 13.16 -12.11
C GLN A 119 3.65 13.01 -13.59
N ASP A 120 4.20 12.01 -14.27
CA ASP A 120 3.96 11.76 -15.70
C ASP A 120 2.50 11.37 -15.97
N GLN A 121 1.89 10.64 -15.04
CA GLN A 121 0.49 10.25 -15.08
C GLN A 121 -0.42 11.26 -14.37
N HIS A 122 0.05 12.47 -14.04
CA HIS A 122 -0.77 13.51 -13.41
C HIS A 122 -1.65 12.99 -12.25
N ILE A 123 -1.09 12.11 -11.43
CA ILE A 123 -1.80 11.50 -10.31
C ILE A 123 -2.08 12.58 -9.27
N SER A 124 -3.34 12.68 -8.87
CA SER A 124 -3.80 13.63 -7.86
C SER A 124 -3.71 13.11 -6.44
N HIS A 125 -3.68 11.78 -6.25
CA HIS A 125 -3.64 11.16 -4.93
C HIS A 125 -3.00 9.78 -4.96
N LEU A 126 -2.18 9.47 -3.96
CA LEU A 126 -1.58 8.15 -3.76
C LEU A 126 -2.24 7.42 -2.59
N HIS A 127 -2.72 6.20 -2.81
CA HIS A 127 -3.30 5.36 -1.77
C HIS A 127 -2.51 4.04 -1.64
N ASN A 128 -1.85 3.83 -0.51
CA ASN A 128 -1.08 2.61 -0.27
C ASN A 128 -1.88 1.58 0.55
N HIS A 129 -1.86 0.32 0.15
CA HIS A 129 -2.34 -0.78 1.00
C HIS A 129 -1.18 -1.43 1.75
N ILE A 130 -1.38 -1.64 3.05
CA ILE A 130 -0.42 -2.23 3.98
C ILE A 130 0.76 -1.28 4.24
N ALA A 131 0.83 -0.74 5.46
CA ALA A 131 1.75 0.34 5.80
C ALA A 131 3.19 -0.13 6.12
N ASP A 132 3.68 -1.20 5.50
CA ASP A 132 5.01 -1.79 5.71
C ASP A 132 6.10 -1.07 4.89
N SER A 133 6.99 -1.80 4.21
CA SER A 133 7.99 -1.21 3.30
C SER A 133 7.35 -0.41 2.16
N ALA A 134 6.25 -0.89 1.56
CA ALA A 134 5.55 -0.18 0.49
C ALA A 134 5.00 1.16 0.98
N GLY A 135 4.51 1.22 2.22
CA GLY A 135 4.09 2.47 2.85
C GLY A 135 5.23 3.48 3.00
N THR A 136 6.48 3.02 3.19
CA THR A 136 7.65 3.92 3.24
C THR A 136 7.96 4.47 1.85
N VAL A 137 7.90 3.63 0.82
CA VAL A 137 8.01 4.06 -0.59
C VAL A 137 6.93 5.09 -0.92
N ALA A 138 5.68 4.86 -0.52
CA ALA A 138 4.57 5.78 -0.74
C ALA A 138 4.81 7.16 -0.11
N MET A 139 5.21 7.18 1.16
CA MET A 139 5.45 8.41 1.92
C MET A 139 6.60 9.23 1.32
N VAL A 140 7.68 8.57 0.89
CA VAL A 140 8.83 9.25 0.26
C VAL A 140 8.47 9.71 -1.16
N ALA A 141 7.74 8.90 -1.93
CA ALA A 141 7.30 9.25 -3.28
C ALA A 141 6.33 10.44 -3.26
N SER A 142 5.43 10.49 -2.27
CA SER A 142 4.56 11.65 -2.01
C SER A 142 5.36 12.94 -1.81
N ALA A 143 6.43 12.90 -1.00
CA ALA A 143 7.29 14.05 -0.77
C ALA A 143 8.09 14.48 -2.02
N LEU A 144 8.53 13.52 -2.84
CA LEU A 144 9.22 13.79 -4.11
C LEU A 144 8.29 14.37 -5.17
N ALA A 145 7.11 13.78 -5.32
CA ALA A 145 6.13 14.12 -6.35
C ALA A 145 5.33 15.38 -6.03
N ASP A 146 5.19 15.70 -4.74
CA ASP A 146 4.22 16.66 -4.18
C ASP A 146 2.77 16.25 -4.44
N VAL A 147 2.49 14.98 -4.19
CA VAL A 147 1.17 14.36 -4.34
C VAL A 147 0.73 13.89 -2.95
N PRO A 148 -0.46 14.26 -2.46
CA PRO A 148 -0.94 13.80 -1.16
C PRO A 148 -1.05 12.27 -1.16
N PHE A 149 -0.87 11.66 0.01
CA PHE A 149 -1.03 10.23 0.15
C PHE A 149 -1.93 9.86 1.33
N SER A 150 -2.49 8.66 1.23
CA SER A 150 -3.27 7.98 2.26
C SER A 150 -2.90 6.51 2.25
N PHE A 151 -3.38 5.75 3.23
CA PHE A 151 -3.17 4.32 3.24
C PHE A 151 -4.24 3.56 4.01
N THR A 152 -4.35 2.27 3.75
CA THR A 152 -5.24 1.36 4.48
C THR A 152 -4.46 0.41 5.39
N LEU A 153 -4.90 0.30 6.65
CA LEU A 153 -4.38 -0.59 7.67
C LEU A 153 -5.20 -1.89 7.72
N HIS A 154 -4.59 -3.02 7.32
CA HIS A 154 -5.28 -4.31 7.13
C HIS A 154 -5.05 -5.37 8.21
N GLY A 155 -3.92 -5.35 8.92
CA GLY A 155 -3.53 -6.50 9.74
C GLY A 155 -2.74 -6.12 10.99
N PRO A 156 -2.75 -6.98 12.01
CA PRO A 156 -2.18 -6.66 13.31
C PRO A 156 -0.65 -6.56 13.30
N TYR A 157 0.02 -7.21 12.35
CA TYR A 157 1.49 -7.28 12.30
C TYR A 157 2.16 -5.90 12.29
N ILE A 158 1.55 -4.93 11.63
CA ILE A 158 2.09 -3.57 11.59
C ILE A 158 2.09 -2.90 12.97
N PHE A 159 1.15 -3.28 13.84
CA PHE A 159 1.01 -2.73 15.19
C PHE A 159 1.96 -3.38 16.20
N PHE A 160 2.57 -4.53 15.87
CA PHE A 160 3.61 -5.15 16.71
C PHE A 160 4.98 -4.50 16.51
N GLU A 161 5.20 -3.83 15.37
CA GLU A 161 6.46 -3.14 15.08
C GLU A 161 6.23 -1.69 14.58
N PRO A 162 5.45 -0.86 15.30
CA PRO A 162 4.97 0.43 14.82
C PRO A 162 6.12 1.42 14.52
N TYR A 163 7.16 1.42 15.34
CA TYR A 163 8.36 2.25 15.15
C TYR A 163 9.32 1.69 14.11
N ARG A 164 9.30 0.38 13.84
CA ARG A 164 10.06 -0.21 12.73
C ARG A 164 9.50 0.28 11.40
N TRP A 165 8.17 0.32 11.32
CA TRP A 165 7.46 0.75 10.12
C TRP A 165 7.16 2.25 10.09
N ARG A 166 7.60 3.01 11.10
CA ARG A 166 7.36 4.46 11.24
C ARG A 166 5.90 4.83 11.01
N LEU A 167 5.01 4.05 11.63
CA LEU A 167 3.56 4.27 11.55
C LEU A 167 3.20 5.67 12.06
N ASP A 168 3.92 6.17 13.07
CA ASP A 168 3.82 7.53 13.58
C ASP A 168 3.99 8.59 12.48
N GLU A 169 5.04 8.47 11.67
CA GLU A 169 5.36 9.43 10.61
C GLU A 169 4.43 9.28 9.41
N LYS A 170 4.06 8.04 9.07
CA LYS A 170 3.09 7.77 7.99
C LYS A 170 1.74 8.39 8.30
N ILE A 171 1.21 8.19 9.51
CA ILE A 171 -0.05 8.80 9.93
C ILE A 171 0.07 10.33 9.94
N ARG A 172 1.14 10.87 10.54
CA ARG A 172 1.40 12.32 10.62
C ARG A 172 1.37 13.00 9.25
N ARG A 173 1.90 12.36 8.22
CA ARG A 173 2.00 12.94 6.86
C ARG A 173 0.84 12.59 5.94
N SER A 174 0.08 11.55 6.25
CA SER A 174 -1.06 11.15 5.42
C SER A 174 -2.19 12.18 5.46
N GLN A 175 -2.92 12.30 4.36
CA GLN A 175 -4.16 13.06 4.30
C GLN A 175 -5.26 12.36 5.11
N PHE A 176 -5.34 11.03 5.01
CA PHE A 176 -6.24 10.19 5.79
C PHE A 176 -5.73 8.75 5.85
N VAL A 177 -6.28 7.98 6.79
CA VAL A 177 -6.01 6.55 6.96
C VAL A 177 -7.32 5.79 7.02
N CYS A 178 -7.45 4.76 6.19
CA CYS A 178 -8.55 3.80 6.27
C CYS A 178 -8.17 2.68 7.25
N CYS A 179 -8.95 2.53 8.31
CA CYS A 179 -8.82 1.50 9.31
C CYS A 179 -9.91 0.46 9.08
N ILE A 180 -9.55 -0.80 8.80
CA ILE A 180 -10.56 -1.81 8.43
C ILE A 180 -11.48 -2.26 9.58
N SER A 181 -11.22 -1.78 10.80
CA SER A 181 -11.97 -2.09 12.00
C SER A 181 -11.77 -1.04 13.07
N HIS A 182 -12.64 -1.05 14.08
CA HIS A 182 -12.44 -0.29 15.31
C HIS A 182 -11.12 -0.64 16.00
N PHE A 183 -10.68 -1.90 15.93
CA PHE A 183 -9.38 -2.32 16.44
C PHE A 183 -8.24 -1.63 15.69
N CYS A 184 -8.24 -1.65 14.34
CA CYS A 184 -7.21 -0.98 13.56
C CYS A 184 -7.14 0.52 13.87
N ARG A 185 -8.30 1.17 14.06
CA ARG A 185 -8.36 2.59 14.42
C ARG A 185 -7.79 2.84 15.82
N SER A 186 -8.17 2.03 16.82
CA SER A 186 -7.64 2.19 18.17
C SER A 186 -6.14 1.96 18.23
N GLN A 187 -5.61 0.95 17.50
CA GLN A 187 -4.18 0.72 17.41
C GLN A 187 -3.44 1.87 16.70
N ALA A 188 -4.01 2.43 15.64
CA ALA A 188 -3.44 3.60 14.97
C ALA A 188 -3.37 4.82 15.91
N MET A 189 -4.40 5.05 16.72
CA MET A 189 -4.47 6.18 17.67
C MET A 189 -3.35 6.17 18.72
N ILE A 190 -2.84 4.99 19.11
CA ILE A 190 -1.72 4.85 20.06
C ILE A 190 -0.44 5.52 19.51
N PHE A 191 -0.23 5.47 18.20
CA PHE A 191 1.00 5.97 17.54
C PHE A 191 0.78 7.26 16.75
N ALA A 192 -0.48 7.66 16.56
CA ALA A 192 -0.86 8.86 15.83
C ALA A 192 -0.72 10.13 16.69
N PRO A 193 -0.28 11.24 16.10
CA PRO A 193 -0.50 12.57 16.69
C PRO A 193 -2.00 12.81 16.92
N LEU A 194 -2.35 13.50 18.00
CA LEU A 194 -3.74 13.73 18.41
C LEU A 194 -4.54 14.46 17.31
N GLU A 195 -3.92 15.41 16.63
CA GLU A 195 -4.49 16.17 15.53
C GLU A 195 -4.91 15.31 14.31
N LYS A 196 -4.36 14.09 14.20
CA LYS A 196 -4.67 13.13 13.14
C LYS A 196 -5.80 12.17 13.46
N TRP A 197 -6.33 12.16 14.69
CA TRP A 197 -7.38 11.21 15.09
C TRP A 197 -8.68 11.33 14.28
N ARG A 198 -8.97 12.53 13.76
CA ARG A 198 -10.11 12.80 12.87
C ARG A 198 -9.91 12.30 11.44
N ASP A 199 -8.66 12.11 11.03
CA ASP A 199 -8.28 11.62 9.71
C ASP A 199 -8.20 10.07 9.67
N LEU A 200 -8.49 9.41 10.80
CA LEU A 200 -8.57 7.95 10.93
C LEU A 200 -10.03 7.50 10.74
N HIS A 201 -10.35 6.97 9.56
CA HIS A 201 -11.70 6.56 9.19
C HIS A 201 -11.87 5.05 9.27
N ILE A 202 -13.01 4.58 9.78
CA ILE A 202 -13.33 3.15 9.77
C ILE A 202 -13.96 2.79 8.43
N VAL A 203 -13.31 1.91 7.67
CA VAL A 203 -13.77 1.45 6.35
C VAL A 203 -13.61 -0.07 6.29
N HIS A 204 -14.70 -0.80 6.53
CA HIS A 204 -14.67 -2.26 6.60
C HIS A 204 -14.40 -2.91 5.24
N CYS A 205 -13.69 -4.03 5.25
CA CYS A 205 -13.60 -4.89 4.09
C CYS A 205 -14.97 -5.49 3.77
N GLY A 206 -15.44 -5.30 2.54
CA GLY A 206 -16.71 -5.84 2.06
C GLY A 206 -16.55 -7.19 1.33
N VAL A 207 -17.67 -7.90 1.23
CA VAL A 207 -17.86 -9.03 0.32
C VAL A 207 -19.15 -8.79 -0.47
N ASP A 208 -19.21 -9.26 -1.71
CA ASP A 208 -20.44 -9.27 -2.48
C ASP A 208 -21.31 -10.47 -2.05
N PRO A 209 -22.46 -10.26 -1.40
CA PRO A 209 -23.34 -11.34 -0.97
C PRO A 209 -23.91 -12.14 -2.15
N ALA A 210 -24.04 -11.53 -3.33
CA ALA A 210 -24.60 -12.19 -4.51
C ALA A 210 -23.73 -13.34 -5.03
N LEU A 211 -22.43 -13.37 -4.67
CA LEU A 211 -21.51 -14.45 -4.99
C LEU A 211 -21.75 -15.72 -4.15
N PHE A 212 -22.57 -15.65 -3.09
CA PHE A 212 -22.75 -16.75 -2.15
C PHE A 212 -24.19 -17.21 -2.08
N GLN A 213 -24.41 -18.51 -2.27
CA GLN A 213 -25.70 -19.16 -2.02
C GLN A 213 -25.72 -19.75 -0.60
N PRO A 214 -26.63 -19.32 0.29
CA PRO A 214 -26.76 -19.93 1.60
C PRO A 214 -27.16 -21.40 1.50
N VAL A 215 -26.41 -22.27 2.18
CA VAL A 215 -26.69 -23.72 2.24
C VAL A 215 -26.89 -24.14 3.68
N VAL A 216 -27.96 -24.92 3.94
CA VAL A 216 -28.29 -25.46 5.26
C VAL A 216 -27.84 -26.92 5.35
N HIS A 217 -27.16 -27.29 6.44
CA HIS A 217 -26.78 -28.67 6.70
C HIS A 217 -28.00 -29.51 7.10
N GLN A 218 -28.32 -30.55 6.33
CA GLN A 218 -29.47 -31.45 6.55
C GLN A 218 -29.07 -32.83 7.13
N GLY A 219 -27.80 -33.03 7.48
CA GLY A 219 -27.29 -34.30 8.01
C GLY A 219 -27.48 -34.47 9.52
N ARG A 220 -27.19 -35.67 10.04
CA ARG A 220 -27.07 -35.88 11.50
C ARG A 220 -25.78 -35.24 12.02
N GLY A 221 -25.86 -34.56 13.17
CA GLY A 221 -24.72 -33.95 13.84
C GLY A 221 -24.48 -32.49 13.43
N GLN A 222 -23.30 -31.96 13.79
CA GLN A 222 -22.87 -30.60 13.45
C GLN A 222 -21.69 -30.65 12.46
N ARG A 223 -21.71 -29.77 11.45
CA ARG A 223 -20.58 -29.56 10.55
C ARG A 223 -19.83 -28.30 10.95
N LEU A 224 -18.60 -28.44 11.40
CA LEU A 224 -17.69 -27.32 11.67
C LEU A 224 -16.79 -27.10 10.46
N LEU A 225 -16.66 -25.85 10.02
CA LEU A 225 -15.78 -25.45 8.92
C LEU A 225 -14.79 -24.40 9.40
N PHE A 226 -13.51 -24.66 9.17
CA PHE A 226 -12.44 -23.67 9.30
C PHE A 226 -11.93 -23.32 7.91
N THR A 227 -11.94 -22.03 7.56
CA THR A 227 -11.36 -21.52 6.32
C THR A 227 -10.29 -20.49 6.66
N GLY A 228 -9.03 -20.87 6.46
CA GLY A 228 -7.90 -20.01 6.76
C GLY A 228 -6.60 -20.67 6.38
N ARG A 229 -5.59 -19.85 6.13
CA ARG A 229 -4.22 -20.34 5.92
C ARG A 229 -3.70 -20.94 7.23
N LEU A 230 -3.03 -22.09 7.15
CA LEU A 230 -2.36 -22.70 8.30
C LEU A 230 -1.16 -21.83 8.71
N ALA A 231 -1.35 -21.00 9.73
CA ALA A 231 -0.36 -20.09 10.26
C ALA A 231 -0.65 -19.88 11.75
N THR A 232 0.39 -19.71 12.56
CA THR A 232 0.31 -19.60 14.03
C THR A 232 -0.70 -18.55 14.52
N VAL A 233 -0.97 -17.51 13.73
CA VAL A 233 -1.94 -16.46 14.06
C VAL A 233 -3.41 -16.85 13.86
N LYS A 234 -3.70 -18.07 13.41
CA LYS A 234 -5.06 -18.55 13.11
C LYS A 234 -5.62 -19.52 14.14
N GLY A 235 -4.92 -19.72 15.26
CA GLY A 235 -5.18 -20.77 16.25
C GLY A 235 -4.40 -22.04 15.92
#